data_AF-A0A2V5ZCL3-F1
#
_entry.id   AF-A0A2V5ZCL3-F1
#
_cell.length_a   1.000
_cell.length_b   1.000
_cell.length_c   1.000
_cell.angle_alpha   90.00
_cell.angle_beta   90.00
_cell.angle_gamma   90.00
#
_symmetry.space_group_name_H-M   'P 1'
#
loop_
_entity.id
_entity.type
_entity.pdbx_description
1 polymer ?
#
loop_
_entity_poly.entity_id
_entity_poly.type
_entity_poly.pdbx_seq_one_letter_code
_entity_poly.pdbx_strand_id
1 'polypeptide(L)'
;FENPTFSSRVGFRPNEAWNFGFSASEGPYFRREAERTLPPGRDIDDYREFVLGQDASFAWHHLQVWAEVYEARFEVPNVGDADTFAYYIEAKYKFTPQFFGALRWNQQLFGTINDGYGHNVQWSPDLGRIDIAATYRFTPHAQLKLQYDFQHETTGEGEDNHLFAAQFTIRF
;
A
#
# COMPACT_ATOMS: atom_id res chain seq x y z
N PHE A 1 -26.59 5.84 3.56
CA PHE A 1 -25.81 4.72 4.13
C PHE A 1 -26.43 3.42 3.64
N GLU A 2 -26.42 3.19 2.34
CA GLU A 2 -27.05 1.98 1.77
C GLU A 2 -26.06 0.80 1.81
N ASN A 3 -24.76 1.11 1.64
CA ASN A 3 -23.72 0.12 1.35
C ASN A 3 -22.52 0.37 2.30
N PRO A 4 -22.58 -0.07 3.58
CA PRO A 4 -21.58 0.29 4.58
C PRO A 4 -20.28 -0.52 4.45
N THR A 5 -19.15 0.16 4.64
CA THR A 5 -17.85 -0.48 4.90
C THR A 5 -17.65 -0.64 6.40
N PHE A 6 -17.21 -1.83 6.82
CA PHE A 6 -16.83 -2.10 8.19
C PHE A 6 -15.32 -2.23 8.29
N SER A 7 -14.71 -1.54 9.25
CA SER A 7 -13.26 -1.59 9.47
C SER A 7 -12.96 -1.73 10.95
N SER A 8 -11.96 -2.54 11.28
CA SER A 8 -11.46 -2.74 12.64
C SER A 8 -9.94 -2.72 12.67
N ARG A 9 -9.37 -2.25 13.78
CA ARG A 9 -7.92 -2.23 14.01
C ARG A 9 -7.62 -2.47 15.48
N VAL A 10 -6.65 -3.34 15.74
CA VAL A 10 -6.10 -3.59 17.07
C VAL A 10 -4.61 -3.28 17.04
N GLY A 11 -4.12 -2.55 18.03
CA GLY A 11 -2.72 -2.20 18.18
C GLY A 11 -2.15 -2.73 19.49
N PHE A 12 -0.89 -3.17 19.46
CA PHE A 12 -0.17 -3.64 20.63
C PHE A 12 1.21 -2.99 20.70
N ARG A 13 1.49 -2.30 21.81
CA ARG A 13 2.75 -1.61 22.07
C ARG A 13 3.39 -2.15 23.36
N PRO A 14 4.25 -3.17 23.27
CA PRO A 14 4.84 -3.77 24.47
C PRO A 14 5.84 -2.85 25.19
N ASN A 15 6.47 -1.91 24.47
CA ASN A 15 7.38 -0.91 25.02
C ASN A 15 7.47 0.33 24.13
N GLU A 16 8.38 1.25 24.45
CA GLU A 16 8.56 2.48 23.68
C GLU A 16 9.09 2.25 22.26
N ALA A 17 9.88 1.19 22.05
CA ALA A 17 10.55 0.92 20.78
C ALA A 17 9.65 0.21 19.76
N TRP A 18 8.77 -0.69 20.19
CA TRP A 18 7.97 -1.55 19.32
C TRP A 18 6.50 -1.15 19.30
N ASN A 19 5.89 -1.18 18.11
CA ASN A 19 4.45 -1.11 17.93
C ASN A 19 4.04 -2.13 16.87
N PHE A 20 2.92 -2.80 17.10
CA PHE A 20 2.33 -3.77 16.18
C PHE A 20 0.87 -3.41 15.94
N GLY A 21 0.38 -3.65 14.74
CA GLY A 21 -1.01 -3.47 14.38
C GLY A 21 -1.53 -4.59 13.51
N PHE A 22 -2.81 -4.88 13.70
CA PHE A 22 -3.59 -5.73 12.83
C PHE A 22 -4.88 -5.00 12.51
N SER A 23 -5.29 -5.03 11.25
CA SER A 23 -6.51 -4.40 10.77
C SER A 23 -7.22 -5.28 9.76
N ALA A 24 -8.54 -5.18 9.74
CA ALA A 24 -9.39 -5.85 8.78
C ALA A 24 -10.46 -4.87 8.32
N SER A 25 -10.75 -4.85 7.01
CA SER A 25 -11.80 -4.03 6.43
C SER A 25 -12.55 -4.82 5.37
N GLU A 26 -13.86 -4.61 5.31
CA GLU A 26 -14.72 -5.27 4.32
C GLU A 26 -15.82 -4.31 3.86
N GLY A 27 -16.04 -4.23 2.55
CA GLY A 27 -17.11 -3.41 2.01
C GLY A 27 -17.24 -3.51 0.48
N PRO A 28 -18.32 -2.95 -0.08
CA PRO A 28 -18.50 -2.88 -1.52
C PRO A 28 -17.53 -1.88 -2.14
N TYR A 29 -16.93 -2.25 -3.27
CA TYR A 29 -15.90 -1.44 -3.94
C TYR A 29 -16.37 -0.86 -5.29
N PHE A 30 -17.47 -1.37 -5.85
CA PHE A 30 -18.07 -0.81 -7.05
C PHE A 30 -18.75 0.52 -6.77
N ARG A 31 -18.59 1.44 -7.71
CA ARG A 31 -19.40 2.67 -7.74
C ARG A 31 -20.76 2.38 -8.37
N ARG A 32 -21.78 3.17 -8.02
CA ARG A 32 -23.14 3.02 -8.56
C ARG A 32 -23.20 3.03 -10.09
N GLU A 33 -22.28 3.71 -10.76
CA GLU A 33 -22.22 3.75 -12.22
C GLU A 33 -21.94 2.36 -12.84
N ALA A 34 -21.30 1.45 -12.10
CA ALA A 34 -21.00 0.10 -12.55
C ALA A 34 -22.22 -0.85 -12.49
N GLU A 35 -23.30 -0.48 -11.80
CA GLU A 35 -24.50 -1.33 -11.63
C GLU A 35 -25.07 -1.83 -12.97
N ARG A 36 -25.03 -0.98 -14.01
CA ARG A 36 -25.48 -1.34 -15.38
C ARG A 36 -24.61 -2.40 -16.07
N THR A 37 -23.41 -2.64 -15.58
CA THR A 37 -22.45 -3.62 -16.10
C THR A 37 -22.48 -4.93 -15.32
N LEU A 38 -23.23 -5.00 -14.22
CA LEU A 38 -23.33 -6.19 -13.41
C LEU A 38 -24.26 -7.25 -14.04
N PRO A 39 -24.07 -8.53 -13.72
CA PRO A 39 -24.98 -9.59 -14.14
C PRO A 39 -26.43 -9.31 -13.72
N PRO A 40 -27.44 -9.74 -14.51
CA PRO A 40 -28.84 -9.54 -14.16
C PRO A 40 -29.18 -10.10 -12.77
N GLY A 41 -29.83 -9.28 -11.94
CA GLY A 41 -30.23 -9.66 -10.59
C GLY A 41 -29.12 -9.60 -9.54
N ARG A 42 -27.96 -9.02 -9.89
CA ARG A 42 -26.89 -8.67 -8.94
C ARG A 42 -26.80 -7.16 -8.76
N ASP A 43 -26.46 -6.76 -7.54
CA ASP A 43 -26.25 -5.37 -7.14
C ASP A 43 -24.76 -5.13 -6.79
N ILE A 44 -24.36 -3.87 -6.67
CA ILE A 44 -23.00 -3.46 -6.28
C ILE A 44 -22.60 -3.96 -4.89
N ASP A 45 -23.57 -4.28 -4.03
CA ASP A 45 -23.35 -4.85 -2.69
C ASP A 45 -23.04 -6.34 -2.68
N ASP A 46 -23.31 -7.04 -3.79
CA ASP A 46 -23.02 -8.47 -3.93
C ASP A 46 -21.54 -8.75 -4.18
N TYR A 47 -20.72 -7.70 -4.32
CA TYR A 47 -19.30 -7.79 -4.66
C TYR A 47 -18.49 -6.98 -3.66
N ARG A 48 -17.73 -7.69 -2.82
CA ARG A 48 -17.03 -7.09 -1.69
C ARG A 48 -15.52 -7.13 -1.89
N GLU A 49 -14.87 -6.12 -1.37
CA GLU A 49 -13.44 -6.10 -1.12
C GLU A 49 -13.21 -6.43 0.35
N PHE A 50 -12.33 -7.39 0.60
CA PHE A 50 -11.85 -7.71 1.93
C PHE A 50 -10.35 -7.46 2.00
N VAL A 51 -9.91 -6.72 3.02
CA VAL A 51 -8.50 -6.36 3.23
C VAL A 51 -8.07 -6.73 4.64
N LEU A 52 -6.94 -7.43 4.75
CA LEU A 52 -6.20 -7.63 5.99
C LEU A 52 -4.91 -6.82 5.94
N GLY A 53 -4.67 -6.02 6.97
CA GLY A 53 -3.47 -5.21 7.13
C GLY A 53 -2.70 -5.61 8.39
N GLN A 54 -1.40 -5.80 8.28
CA GLN A 54 -0.50 -6.11 9.38
C GLN A 54 0.65 -5.11 9.37
N ASP A 55 0.90 -4.43 10.48
CA ASP A 55 2.01 -3.47 10.56
C ASP A 55 2.89 -3.70 11.79
N ALA A 56 4.16 -3.37 11.63
CA ALA A 56 5.13 -3.33 12.69
C ALA A 56 5.99 -2.07 12.55
N SER A 57 6.25 -1.39 13.66
CA SER A 57 7.22 -0.30 13.71
C SER A 57 8.21 -0.50 14.85
N PHE A 58 9.47 -0.21 14.57
CA PHE A 58 10.58 -0.26 15.51
C PHE A 58 11.33 1.06 15.51
N ALA A 59 11.61 1.61 16.69
CA ALA A 59 12.40 2.82 16.85
C ALA A 59 13.48 2.64 17.91
N TRP A 60 14.73 2.86 17.54
CA TRP A 60 15.86 2.80 18.45
C TRP A 60 16.95 3.81 18.08
N HIS A 61 17.28 4.69 19.03
CA HIS A 61 18.21 5.81 18.84
C HIS A 61 17.90 6.63 17.57
N HIS A 62 18.76 6.52 16.56
CA HIS A 62 18.69 7.25 15.31
C HIS A 62 17.94 6.47 14.22
N LEU A 63 17.63 5.20 14.44
CA LEU A 63 16.99 4.32 13.47
C LEU A 63 15.49 4.18 13.77
N GLN A 64 14.69 4.27 12.71
CA GLN A 64 13.27 3.96 12.73
C GLN A 64 12.95 3.07 11.54
N VAL A 65 12.18 2.01 11.75
CA VAL A 65 11.78 1.05 10.73
C VAL A 65 10.28 0.85 10.82
N TRP A 66 9.61 0.81 9.68
CA TRP A 66 8.21 0.46 9.55
C TRP A 66 8.09 -0.63 8.49
N ALA A 67 7.22 -1.59 8.75
CA ALA A 67 6.83 -2.58 7.78
C ALA A 67 5.32 -2.71 7.82
N GLU A 68 4.71 -2.85 6.65
CA GLU A 68 3.29 -3.10 6.54
C GLU A 68 3.02 -4.07 5.41
N VAL A 69 2.07 -4.96 5.64
CA VAL A 69 1.66 -6.03 4.74
C VAL A 69 0.15 -5.95 4.58
N TYR A 70 -0.32 -6.06 3.35
CA TYR A 70 -1.71 -6.03 2.97
C TYR A 70 -2.04 -7.25 2.12
N GLU A 71 -3.10 -7.94 2.49
CA GLU A 71 -3.74 -8.99 1.70
C GLU A 71 -5.13 -8.49 1.34
N ALA A 72 -5.41 -8.32 0.05
CA ALA A 72 -6.70 -7.86 -0.43
C ALA A 72 -7.30 -8.87 -1.40
N ARG A 73 -8.60 -9.09 -1.26
CA ARG A 73 -9.41 -9.94 -2.14
C ARG A 73 -10.57 -9.13 -2.67
N PHE A 74 -10.72 -9.14 -3.99
CA PHE A 74 -11.84 -8.54 -4.69
C PHE A 74 -12.73 -9.62 -5.29
N GLU A 75 -14.02 -9.61 -4.98
CA GLU A 75 -14.99 -10.48 -5.63
C GLU A 75 -15.38 -9.88 -6.98
N VAL A 76 -14.91 -10.47 -8.09
CA VAL A 76 -15.13 -9.95 -9.44
C VAL A 76 -16.28 -10.70 -10.14
N PRO A 77 -17.27 -9.99 -10.73
CA PRO A 77 -18.36 -10.60 -11.48
C PRO A 77 -17.89 -11.54 -12.58
N ASN A 78 -18.46 -12.76 -12.62
CA ASN A 78 -18.17 -13.81 -13.61
C ASN A 78 -16.74 -14.38 -13.61
N VAL A 79 -15.87 -13.88 -12.73
CA VAL A 79 -14.45 -14.25 -12.65
C VAL A 79 -14.13 -14.94 -11.33
N GLY A 80 -14.72 -14.48 -10.23
CA GLY A 80 -14.44 -14.96 -8.88
C GLY A 80 -13.45 -14.06 -8.14
N ASP A 81 -12.66 -14.64 -7.25
CA ASP A 81 -11.77 -13.89 -6.36
C ASP A 81 -10.50 -13.43 -7.10
N ALA A 82 -10.24 -12.12 -7.07
CA ALA A 82 -8.99 -11.52 -7.51
C ALA A 82 -8.17 -11.11 -6.27
N ASP A 83 -7.17 -11.92 -5.94
CA ASP A 83 -6.29 -11.70 -4.80
C ASP A 83 -5.10 -10.79 -5.17
N THR A 84 -4.67 -9.93 -4.24
CA THR A 84 -3.40 -9.19 -4.31
C THR A 84 -2.73 -9.13 -2.94
N PHE A 85 -1.40 -9.18 -2.95
CA PHE A 85 -0.56 -9.07 -1.77
C PHE A 85 0.40 -7.91 -1.96
N ALA A 86 0.38 -6.94 -1.06
CA ALA A 86 1.30 -5.81 -1.10
C ALA A 86 2.02 -5.67 0.23
N TYR A 87 3.30 -5.28 0.19
CA TYR A 87 4.01 -4.91 1.39
C TYR A 87 4.96 -3.75 1.13
N TYR A 88 5.31 -3.04 2.21
CA TYR A 88 6.46 -2.16 2.19
C TYR A 88 7.29 -2.29 3.46
N ILE A 89 8.56 -1.97 3.33
CA ILE A 89 9.49 -1.77 4.45
C ILE A 89 10.13 -0.41 4.24
N GLU A 90 9.99 0.48 5.22
CA GLU A 90 10.63 1.78 5.27
C GLU A 90 11.64 1.82 6.42
N ALA A 91 12.86 2.26 6.14
CA ALA A 91 13.87 2.52 7.14
C ALA A 91 14.31 3.98 7.04
N LYS A 92 14.32 4.67 8.19
CA LYS A 92 14.77 6.05 8.33
C LYS A 92 15.90 6.12 9.35
N TYR A 93 16.97 6.80 8.98
CA TYR A 93 18.12 7.04 9.85
C TYR A 93 18.37 8.53 10.04
N LYS A 94 18.54 8.95 11.29
CA LYS A 94 18.87 10.32 11.69
C LYS A 94 20.38 10.46 11.86
N PHE A 95 21.08 10.85 10.81
CA PHE A 95 22.54 11.06 10.87
C PHE A 95 22.89 12.21 11.82
N THR A 96 22.09 13.28 11.81
CA THR A 96 22.19 14.40 12.75
C THR A 96 20.77 14.87 13.15
N PRO A 97 20.62 15.76 14.15
CA PRO A 97 19.33 16.36 14.47
C PRO A 97 18.66 17.10 13.30
N GLN A 98 19.43 17.48 12.28
CA GLN A 98 18.98 18.21 11.09
C GLN A 98 18.91 17.36 9.83
N PHE A 99 19.70 16.29 9.72
CA PHE A 99 19.86 15.50 8.49
C PHE A 99 19.39 14.06 8.65
N PHE A 100 18.50 13.64 7.75
CA PHE A 100 17.83 12.34 7.77
C PHE A 100 17.90 11.69 6.40
N GLY A 101 18.16 10.38 6.37
CA GLY A 101 17.97 9.55 5.18
C GLY A 101 16.80 8.58 5.39
N ALA A 102 16.09 8.25 4.33
CA ALA A 102 15.09 7.21 4.32
C ALA A 102 15.21 6.35 3.05
N LEU A 103 14.93 5.07 3.21
CA LEU A 103 14.83 4.08 2.14
C LEU A 103 13.50 3.37 2.33
N ARG A 104 12.72 3.23 1.27
CA ARG A 104 11.50 2.43 1.28
C ARG A 104 11.51 1.46 0.12
N TRP A 105 11.20 0.21 0.38
CA TRP A 105 10.94 -0.80 -0.64
C TRP A 105 9.47 -1.19 -0.55
N ASN A 106 8.78 -1.13 -1.68
CA ASN A 106 7.41 -1.58 -1.87
C ASN A 106 7.40 -2.74 -2.87
N GLN A 107 6.55 -3.73 -2.62
CA GLN A 107 6.24 -4.77 -3.58
C GLN A 107 4.73 -4.98 -3.59
N GLN A 108 4.17 -5.17 -4.79
CA GLN A 108 2.80 -5.60 -4.99
C GLN A 108 2.79 -6.81 -5.92
N LEU A 109 2.13 -7.87 -5.48
CA LEU A 109 2.00 -9.14 -6.17
C LEU A 109 0.52 -9.36 -6.49
N PHE A 110 0.24 -9.77 -7.71
CA PHE A 110 -1.11 -10.02 -8.18
C PHE A 110 -1.33 -11.51 -8.42
N GLY A 111 -2.45 -12.00 -7.87
CA GLY A 111 -2.87 -13.38 -8.05
C GLY A 111 -3.30 -13.69 -9.49
N THR A 112 -3.85 -14.87 -9.66
CA THR A 112 -4.44 -15.29 -10.94
C THR A 112 -5.95 -15.30 -10.85
N ILE A 113 -6.60 -15.01 -11.97
CA ILE A 113 -8.04 -15.08 -12.14
C ILE A 113 -8.40 -16.04 -13.27
N ASN A 114 -9.61 -16.58 -13.25
CA ASN A 114 -10.11 -17.40 -14.34
C ASN A 114 -10.50 -16.51 -15.54
N ASP A 115 -10.06 -16.87 -16.74
CA ASP A 115 -10.33 -16.11 -17.97
C ASP A 115 -11.71 -16.41 -18.60
N GLY A 116 -12.50 -17.29 -17.97
CA GLY A 116 -13.79 -17.77 -18.49
C GLY A 116 -13.68 -18.92 -19.49
N TYR A 117 -12.47 -19.28 -19.91
CA TYR A 117 -12.17 -20.39 -20.83
C TYR A 117 -11.48 -21.57 -20.12
N GLY A 118 -11.36 -21.50 -18.80
CA GLY A 118 -10.74 -22.55 -17.98
C GLY A 118 -9.23 -22.36 -17.78
N HIS A 119 -8.67 -21.22 -18.20
CA HIS A 119 -7.28 -20.87 -17.92
C HIS A 119 -7.20 -19.88 -16.76
N ASN A 120 -6.11 -19.96 -16.00
CA ASN A 120 -5.78 -18.98 -14.98
C ASN A 120 -4.73 -18.03 -15.53
N VAL A 121 -5.02 -16.73 -15.52
CA VAL A 121 -4.14 -15.66 -16.00
C VAL A 121 -3.86 -14.67 -14.89
N GLN A 122 -2.67 -14.07 -14.87
CA GLN A 122 -2.42 -12.94 -13.95
C GLN A 122 -3.33 -11.78 -14.33
N TRP A 123 -4.00 -11.19 -13.34
CA TRP A 123 -4.91 -10.08 -13.59
C TRP A 123 -4.21 -8.71 -13.68
N SER A 124 -2.95 -8.63 -13.23
CA SER A 124 -2.07 -7.48 -13.40
C SER A 124 -0.59 -7.92 -13.27
N PRO A 125 0.38 -7.20 -13.86
CA PRO A 125 1.80 -7.44 -13.60
C PRO A 125 2.19 -7.07 -12.17
N ASP A 126 3.12 -7.83 -11.58
CA ASP A 126 3.69 -7.52 -10.26
C ASP A 126 4.55 -6.26 -10.33
N LEU A 127 4.54 -5.46 -9.26
CA LEU A 127 5.24 -4.18 -9.20
C LEU A 127 6.24 -4.15 -8.04
N GLY A 128 7.48 -3.77 -8.33
CA GLY A 128 8.50 -3.48 -7.33
C GLY A 128 8.88 -2.00 -7.40
N ARG A 129 9.01 -1.35 -6.24
CA ARG A 129 9.41 0.06 -6.18
C ARG A 129 10.35 0.34 -5.01
N ILE A 130 11.43 1.08 -5.28
CA ILE A 130 12.38 1.55 -4.27
C ILE A 130 12.38 3.08 -4.28
N ASP A 131 12.22 3.67 -3.09
CA ASP A 131 12.28 5.11 -2.84
C ASP A 131 13.47 5.42 -1.94
N ILE A 132 14.27 6.41 -2.34
CA ILE A 132 15.36 6.94 -1.53
C ILE A 132 15.09 8.41 -1.30
N ALA A 133 15.15 8.85 -0.05
CA ALA A 133 14.96 10.24 0.30
C ALA A 133 16.03 10.77 1.26
N ALA A 134 16.40 12.01 1.06
CA ALA A 134 17.24 12.79 1.98
C ALA A 134 16.45 14.01 2.44
N THR A 135 16.42 14.26 3.73
CA THR A 135 15.74 15.42 4.32
C THR A 135 16.71 16.24 5.14
N TYR A 136 16.72 17.55 4.90
CA TYR A 136 17.47 18.52 5.68
C TYR A 136 16.52 19.52 6.35
N ARG A 137 16.65 19.66 7.67
CA ARG A 137 15.87 20.58 8.48
C ARG A 137 16.71 21.81 8.81
N PHE A 138 16.33 22.94 8.23
CA PHE A 138 16.99 24.23 8.49
C PHE A 138 16.63 24.78 9.86
N THR A 139 15.34 24.70 10.22
CA THR A 139 14.80 25.14 11.50
C THR A 139 13.67 24.17 11.92
N PRO A 140 13.16 24.24 13.16
CA PRO A 140 11.98 23.46 13.55
C PRO A 140 10.74 23.69 12.66
N HIS A 141 10.72 24.82 11.92
CA HIS A 141 9.61 25.28 11.11
C HIS A 141 9.86 25.13 9.60
N ALA A 142 11.08 24.80 9.16
CA ALA A 142 11.45 24.74 7.75
C ALA A 142 12.34 23.53 7.42
N GLN A 143 11.94 22.75 6.42
CA GLN A 143 12.70 21.59 5.94
C GLN A 143 12.60 21.41 4.43
N LEU A 144 13.64 20.82 3.84
CA LEU A 144 13.69 20.38 2.44
C LEU A 144 13.85 18.86 2.41
N LYS A 145 13.04 18.18 1.59
CA LYS A 145 13.16 16.77 1.26
C LYS A 145 13.44 16.64 -0.23
N LEU A 146 14.45 15.84 -0.57
CA LEU A 146 14.70 15.37 -1.93
C LEU A 146 14.42 13.88 -1.95
N GLN A 147 13.78 13.40 -3.01
CA GLN A 147 13.35 12.02 -3.15
C GLN A 147 13.56 11.55 -4.59
N TYR A 148 13.98 10.31 -4.73
CA TYR A 148 14.10 9.60 -5.98
C TYR A 148 13.41 8.24 -5.86
N ASP A 149 12.52 7.95 -6.79
CA ASP A 149 11.72 6.74 -6.84
C ASP A 149 12.03 5.98 -8.12
N PHE A 150 12.21 4.67 -8.01
CA PHE A 150 12.39 3.75 -9.12
C PHE A 150 11.36 2.63 -9.00
N GLN A 151 10.53 2.46 -10.02
CA GLN A 151 9.52 1.40 -10.10
C GLN A 151 9.73 0.56 -11.36
N HIS A 152 9.57 -0.75 -11.22
CA HIS A 152 9.71 -1.73 -12.30
C HIS A 152 8.63 -2.82 -12.20
N GLU A 153 8.11 -3.27 -13.34
CA GLU A 153 7.22 -4.44 -13.40
C GLU A 153 8.05 -5.73 -13.29
N THR A 154 7.75 -6.58 -12.31
CA THR A 154 8.57 -7.76 -11.99
C THR A 154 8.19 -9.00 -12.82
N THR A 155 6.96 -9.06 -13.36
CA THR A 155 6.45 -10.23 -14.13
C THR A 155 5.96 -9.91 -15.55
N GLY A 156 6.01 -8.64 -15.98
CA GLY A 156 5.63 -8.19 -17.32
C GLY A 156 6.83 -7.73 -18.17
N GLU A 157 6.59 -7.38 -19.44
CA GLU A 157 7.58 -6.70 -20.30
C GLU A 157 7.67 -5.18 -20.02
N GLY A 158 7.25 -4.77 -18.81
CA GLY A 158 6.92 -3.39 -18.47
C GLY A 158 8.07 -2.38 -18.53
N GLU A 159 7.67 -1.11 -18.60
CA GLU A 159 8.58 0.03 -18.63
C GLU A 159 9.06 0.43 -17.22
N ASP A 160 10.34 0.79 -17.13
CA ASP A 160 10.92 1.39 -15.93
C ASP A 160 10.38 2.80 -15.73
N ASN A 161 9.94 3.12 -14.51
CA ASN A 161 9.50 4.46 -14.14
C ASN A 161 10.46 5.08 -13.11
N HIS A 162 10.88 6.31 -13.41
CA HIS A 162 11.78 7.10 -12.60
C HIS A 162 11.12 8.43 -12.23
N LEU A 163 11.06 8.75 -10.94
CA LEU A 163 10.55 10.03 -10.47
C LEU A 163 11.57 10.70 -9.57
N PHE A 164 11.87 11.96 -9.87
CA PHE A 164 12.62 12.83 -8.96
C PHE A 164 11.68 13.91 -8.40
N ALA A 165 11.69 14.08 -7.08
CA ALA A 165 10.83 15.03 -6.39
C ALA A 165 11.61 15.86 -5.37
N ALA A 166 11.22 17.12 -5.26
CA ALA A 166 11.70 18.04 -4.23
C ALA A 166 10.50 18.65 -3.50
N GLN A 167 10.53 18.62 -2.17
CA GLN A 167 9.49 19.16 -1.32
C GLN A 167 10.09 20.10 -0.28
N PHE A 168 9.66 21.36 -0.30
CA PHE A 168 9.95 22.32 0.75
C PHE A 168 8.73 22.50 1.65
N THR A 169 8.88 22.35 2.96
CA THR A 169 7.79 22.43 3.93
C THR A 169 8.05 23.54 4.93
N ILE A 170 7.06 24.40 5.13
CA ILE A 170 7.01 25.41 6.19
C ILE A 170 5.83 25.10 7.12
N ARG A 171 6.05 25.12 8.42
CA ARG A 171 5.01 25.00 9.45
C ARG A 171 5.08 26.19 10.40
N PHE A 172 3.93 26.79 10.71
CA PHE A 172 3.75 27.89 11.66
C PHE A 172 2.92 27.44 12.86
#